data_AF-A0A9X1XDX8-F1
#
_entry.id   AF-A0A9X1XDX8-F1
#
_cell.length_a   1.000
_cell.length_b   1.000
_cell.length_c   1.000
_cell.angle_alpha   90.00
_cell.angle_beta   90.00
_cell.angle_gamma   90.00
#
_symmetry.space_group_name_H-M   'P 1'
#
loop_
_entity.id
_entity.type
_entity.pdbx_description
1 polymer ?
#
loop_
_entity_poly.entity_id
_entity_poly.type
_entity_poly.pdbx_seq_one_letter_code
_entity_poly.pdbx_strand_id
1 'polypeptide(L)'
;MISTDSYLYLGVYTGGVIYQYDPTKPYDHDPVNVPKSTNPRALFSLKNEGQDRPFGFAKGDGKVFIGTVPDYGKLGGALTVLDEASEKYEVHRNIVNNQSVISLSYKDGLVYGGTSVSGGLGVTPAESEAKLFAFDPKTSEKLFEITPLPGEKAISALAFDQEGYLWGMSPGKIFKFDPQTQKVLASKELFPFSWDGFGHYWRGAFLDLDPDGCFYGTTLGKLFKFDPRTWETEILESDASLFAKDKNGTFYFARGTDLYRYTR
;
A
#
# COMPACT_ATOMS: atom_id res chain seq x y z
N MET A 1 3.93 6.18 2.59
CA MET A 1 4.99 6.43 3.59
C MET A 1 5.01 5.26 4.55
N ILE A 2 6.13 5.01 5.21
CA ILE A 2 6.24 3.98 6.24
C ILE A 2 7.32 4.34 7.26
N SER A 3 7.05 4.09 8.54
CA SER A 3 8.02 4.24 9.61
C SER A 3 8.72 2.91 9.89
N THR A 4 10.05 2.92 9.90
CA THR A 4 10.90 1.85 10.42
C THR A 4 11.29 2.19 11.85
N ASP A 5 12.18 1.41 12.46
CA ASP A 5 12.62 1.69 13.84
C ASP A 5 13.51 2.93 13.91
N SER A 6 14.15 3.30 12.79
CA SER A 6 15.09 4.42 12.72
C SER A 6 14.56 5.60 11.91
N TYR A 7 13.77 5.35 10.86
CA TYR A 7 13.45 6.39 9.89
C TYR A 7 11.98 6.40 9.49
N LEU A 8 11.53 7.53 8.96
CA LEU A 8 10.29 7.63 8.19
C LEU A 8 10.64 7.77 6.71
N TYR A 9 10.15 6.84 5.90
CA TYR A 9 10.30 6.88 4.45
C TYR A 9 9.07 7.49 3.80
N LEU A 10 9.29 8.52 2.98
CA LEU A 10 8.26 9.29 2.31
C LEU A 10 8.38 9.09 0.80
N GLY A 11 7.27 8.71 0.17
CA GLY A 11 7.18 8.67 -1.28
C GLY A 11 6.52 9.95 -1.79
N VAL A 12 7.18 10.63 -2.73
CA VAL A 12 6.74 11.92 -3.27
C VAL A 12 6.54 11.84 -4.77
N TYR A 13 5.39 12.36 -5.20
CA TYR A 13 5.02 12.59 -6.59
C TYR A 13 5.41 14.04 -6.98
N THR A 14 5.97 14.32 -8.16
CA THR A 14 6.26 13.42 -9.30
C THR A 14 7.62 12.72 -9.22
N GLY A 15 7.82 11.71 -10.08
CA GLY A 15 9.09 11.04 -10.32
C GLY A 15 9.45 9.96 -9.29
N GLY A 16 8.48 9.57 -8.46
CA GLY A 16 8.65 8.54 -7.44
C GLY A 16 9.89 8.77 -6.59
N VAL A 17 10.03 9.99 -6.05
CA VAL A 17 11.17 10.34 -5.21
C VAL A 17 10.95 9.76 -3.82
N ILE A 18 11.96 9.05 -3.31
CA ILE A 18 11.94 8.45 -1.98
C ILE A 18 12.81 9.31 -1.08
N TYR A 19 12.20 9.87 -0.05
CA TYR A 19 12.88 10.61 1.00
C TYR A 19 13.00 9.76 2.25
N GLN A 20 14.06 10.02 3.02
CA GLN A 20 14.26 9.49 4.36
C GLN A 20 14.28 10.65 5.35
N TYR A 21 13.46 10.54 6.39
CA TYR A 21 13.42 11.44 7.53
C TYR A 21 13.95 10.73 8.77
N ASP A 22 14.90 11.34 9.44
CA ASP A 22 15.45 10.92 10.73
C ASP A 22 14.78 11.74 11.85
N PRO A 23 13.89 11.12 12.65
CA PRO A 23 13.15 11.84 13.69
C PRO A 23 14.04 12.25 14.88
N THR A 24 15.30 11.78 14.95
CA THR A 24 16.25 12.17 15.99
C THR A 24 17.02 13.45 15.65
N LYS A 25 16.91 13.92 14.41
CA LYS A 25 17.54 15.15 13.94
C LYS A 25 16.50 16.26 13.75
N PRO A 26 16.91 17.54 13.82
CA PRO A 26 16.02 18.65 13.49
C PRO A 26 15.41 18.49 12.10
N TYR A 27 14.16 18.91 11.95
CA TYR A 27 13.52 19.04 10.65
C TYR A 27 14.14 20.23 9.91
N ASP A 28 14.70 19.96 8.74
CA ASP A 28 15.39 20.92 7.87
C ASP A 28 14.98 20.65 6.41
N HIS A 29 13.83 21.21 6.05
CA HIS A 29 13.30 21.16 4.69
C HIS A 29 12.93 22.55 4.20
N ASP A 30 13.65 23.02 3.19
CA ASP A 30 13.31 24.22 2.43
C ASP A 30 12.59 23.79 1.14
N PRO A 31 11.28 24.09 0.99
CA PRO A 31 10.52 23.74 -0.22
C PRO A 31 10.98 24.53 -1.46
N VAL A 32 11.72 25.63 -1.28
CA VAL A 32 12.28 26.43 -2.37
C VAL A 32 13.66 25.90 -2.79
N ASN A 33 14.44 25.40 -1.84
CA ASN A 33 15.80 24.90 -2.07
C ASN A 33 15.96 23.43 -1.65
N VAL A 34 15.08 22.56 -2.15
CA VAL A 34 15.08 21.11 -1.85
C VAL A 34 16.47 20.45 -1.91
N PRO A 35 17.37 20.77 -2.86
CA PRO A 35 18.72 20.17 -2.89
C PRO A 35 19.60 20.50 -1.68
N LYS A 36 19.28 21.54 -0.91
CA LYS A 36 19.99 21.92 0.32
C LYS A 36 19.38 21.31 1.59
N SER A 37 18.15 20.80 1.51
CA SER A 37 17.45 20.19 2.64
C SER A 37 18.18 18.94 3.11
N THR A 38 18.47 18.84 4.40
CA THR A 38 19.22 17.71 4.97
C THR A 38 18.34 16.69 5.69
N ASN A 39 17.14 17.06 6.14
CA ASN A 39 16.24 16.16 6.87
C ASN A 39 14.77 16.60 6.80
N PRO A 40 13.91 15.97 5.97
CA PRO A 40 14.17 14.81 5.15
C PRO A 40 15.14 15.07 3.99
N ARG A 41 15.98 14.08 3.70
CA ARG A 41 16.82 14.05 2.49
C ARG A 41 16.22 13.16 1.41
N ALA A 42 16.41 13.52 0.15
CA ALA A 42 16.08 12.64 -0.97
C ALA A 42 17.13 11.52 -1.09
N LEU A 43 16.69 10.27 -1.11
CA LEU A 43 17.58 9.11 -1.31
C LEU A 43 17.79 8.83 -2.80
N PHE A 44 16.70 8.69 -3.54
CA PHE A 44 16.72 8.39 -4.97
C PHE A 44 15.37 8.74 -5.61
N SER A 45 15.36 8.74 -6.94
CA SER A 45 14.16 8.91 -7.77
C SER A 45 13.99 7.72 -8.69
N LEU A 46 12.76 7.23 -8.81
CA LEU A 46 12.39 6.17 -9.74
C LEU A 46 11.95 6.70 -11.12
N LYS A 47 12.19 7.99 -11.40
CA LYS A 47 11.81 8.64 -12.66
C LYS A 47 12.52 8.01 -13.86
N ASN A 48 13.81 7.68 -13.74
CA ASN A 48 14.59 7.08 -14.83
C ASN A 48 14.15 5.66 -15.15
N GLU A 49 13.55 4.98 -14.17
CA GLU A 49 12.85 3.73 -14.42
C GLU A 49 11.57 4.01 -15.21
N GLY A 50 10.89 5.12 -14.95
CA GLY A 50 9.58 5.48 -15.50
C GLY A 50 8.46 5.21 -14.52
N GLN A 51 8.73 5.38 -13.22
CA GLN A 51 7.76 5.35 -12.12
C GLN A 51 7.53 6.75 -11.55
N ASP A 52 6.37 6.94 -10.94
CA ASP A 52 5.91 8.30 -10.61
C ASP A 52 5.19 8.41 -9.26
N ARG A 53 4.37 7.42 -8.87
CA ARG A 53 3.57 7.50 -7.63
C ARG A 53 3.82 6.29 -6.71
N PRO A 54 4.67 6.45 -5.68
CA PRO A 54 4.96 5.41 -4.68
C PRO A 54 3.84 5.38 -3.64
N PHE A 55 2.90 4.45 -3.78
CA PHE A 55 1.75 4.32 -2.88
C PHE A 55 1.83 3.08 -1.99
N GLY A 56 2.38 1.97 -2.49
CA GLY A 56 2.54 0.75 -1.70
C GLY A 56 3.80 0.83 -0.83
N PHE A 57 3.69 0.49 0.45
CA PHE A 57 4.84 0.38 1.34
C PHE A 57 4.71 -0.83 2.26
N ALA A 58 5.81 -1.53 2.48
CA ALA A 58 5.98 -2.51 3.55
C ALA A 58 7.41 -2.43 4.10
N LYS A 59 7.65 -3.03 5.28
CA LYS A 59 8.98 -3.12 5.89
C LYS A 59 9.19 -4.51 6.50
N GLY A 60 10.43 -4.97 6.53
CA GLY A 60 10.82 -6.24 7.12
C GLY A 60 12.28 -6.56 6.86
N ASP A 61 12.95 -7.28 7.77
CA ASP A 61 14.37 -7.69 7.63
C ASP A 61 15.34 -6.55 7.27
N GLY A 62 15.17 -5.38 7.89
CA GLY A 62 16.00 -4.18 7.64
C GLY A 62 15.83 -3.61 6.23
N LYS A 63 14.70 -3.89 5.57
CA LYS A 63 14.36 -3.42 4.23
C LYS A 63 13.05 -2.67 4.22
N VAL A 64 12.96 -1.76 3.26
CA VAL A 64 11.75 -1.05 2.88
C VAL A 64 11.36 -1.47 1.48
N PHE A 65 10.11 -1.88 1.31
CA PHE A 65 9.54 -2.29 0.04
C PHE A 65 8.59 -1.22 -0.46
N ILE A 66 8.71 -0.85 -1.73
CA ILE A 66 8.01 0.30 -2.30
C ILE A 66 7.31 -0.12 -3.60
N GLY A 67 5.99 -0.01 -3.60
CA GLY A 67 5.13 -0.26 -4.74
C GLY A 67 4.76 1.04 -5.44
N THR A 68 4.89 1.06 -6.77
CA THR A 68 4.65 2.27 -7.56
C THR A 68 3.62 2.09 -8.68
N VAL A 69 2.94 3.19 -8.98
CA VAL A 69 2.26 3.45 -10.25
C VAL A 69 3.26 4.04 -11.23
N PRO A 70 3.24 3.63 -12.51
CA PRO A 70 4.12 4.16 -13.53
C PRO A 70 3.81 5.62 -13.89
N ASP A 71 4.73 6.18 -14.65
CA ASP A 71 4.65 7.54 -15.21
C ASP A 71 3.49 7.70 -16.21
N TYR A 72 3.19 8.95 -16.56
CA TYR A 72 2.15 9.32 -17.50
C TYR A 72 2.23 8.53 -18.82
N GLY A 73 1.09 8.05 -19.30
CA GLY A 73 0.97 7.28 -20.55
C GLY A 73 1.54 5.85 -20.48
N LYS A 74 1.94 5.36 -19.30
CA LYS A 74 2.59 4.04 -19.15
C LYS A 74 1.77 3.06 -18.31
N LEU A 75 1.87 1.79 -18.68
CA LEU A 75 1.46 0.63 -17.88
C LEU A 75 2.70 -0.03 -17.25
N GLY A 76 2.48 -0.88 -16.25
CA GLY A 76 3.55 -1.62 -15.58
C GLY A 76 4.25 -0.82 -14.48
N GLY A 77 3.78 -1.03 -13.25
CA GLY A 77 4.37 -0.50 -12.02
C GLY A 77 5.70 -1.16 -11.66
N ALA A 78 6.14 -0.95 -10.42
CA ALA A 78 7.35 -1.59 -9.90
C ALA A 78 7.19 -1.99 -8.43
N LEU A 79 7.96 -3.01 -8.04
CA LEU A 79 8.35 -3.26 -6.65
C LEU A 79 9.82 -2.85 -6.51
N THR A 80 10.13 -1.94 -5.60
CA THR A 80 11.51 -1.57 -5.25
C THR A 80 11.85 -2.12 -3.88
N VAL A 81 13.01 -2.76 -3.75
CA VAL A 81 13.57 -3.25 -2.49
C VAL A 81 14.70 -2.31 -2.09
N LEU A 82 14.57 -1.62 -0.96
CA LEU A 82 15.60 -0.75 -0.39
C LEU A 82 16.17 -1.40 0.88
N ASP A 83 17.48 -1.59 0.93
CA ASP A 83 18.19 -2.00 2.12
C ASP A 83 18.52 -0.78 2.98
N GLU A 84 18.03 -0.73 4.23
CA GLU A 84 18.14 0.47 5.07
C GLU A 84 19.59 0.75 5.49
N ALA A 85 20.39 -0.28 5.74
CA ALA A 85 21.75 -0.14 6.24
C ALA A 85 22.73 0.34 5.17
N SER A 86 22.60 -0.18 3.95
CA SER A 86 23.50 0.16 2.84
C SER A 86 22.95 1.22 1.89
N GLU A 87 21.67 1.58 1.99
CA GLU A 87 20.93 2.47 1.09
C GLU A 87 20.91 2.01 -0.38
N LYS A 88 21.32 0.78 -0.64
CA LYS A 88 21.23 0.18 -1.96
C LYS A 88 19.79 -0.25 -2.22
N TYR A 89 19.35 -0.08 -3.46
CA TYR A 89 18.03 -0.49 -3.88
C TYR A 89 18.05 -1.26 -5.21
N GLU A 90 17.06 -2.13 -5.37
CA GLU A 90 16.79 -2.90 -6.59
C GLU A 90 15.35 -2.62 -7.04
N VAL A 91 15.14 -2.44 -8.36
CA VAL A 91 13.83 -2.14 -8.93
C VAL A 91 13.36 -3.28 -9.82
N HIS A 92 12.26 -3.92 -9.45
CA HIS A 92 11.58 -4.95 -10.22
C HIS A 92 10.43 -4.33 -11.01
N ARG A 93 10.73 -3.92 -12.24
CA ARG A 93 9.76 -3.35 -13.17
C ARG A 93 8.79 -4.39 -13.69
N ASN A 94 7.53 -3.97 -13.83
CA ASN A 94 6.46 -4.76 -14.44
C ASN A 94 6.33 -6.15 -13.78
N ILE A 95 6.58 -6.22 -12.47
CA ILE A 95 6.57 -7.47 -11.70
C ILE A 95 5.23 -8.21 -11.82
N VAL A 96 4.13 -7.46 -11.92
CA VAL A 96 2.85 -7.91 -12.47
C VAL A 96 2.63 -7.19 -13.78
N ASN A 97 2.43 -7.95 -14.85
CA ASN A 97 2.38 -7.41 -16.19
C ASN A 97 1.30 -6.34 -16.34
N ASN A 98 1.66 -5.17 -16.88
CA ASN A 98 0.79 -4.01 -17.13
C ASN A 98 0.15 -3.35 -15.90
N GLN A 99 0.37 -3.86 -14.68
CA GLN A 99 -0.33 -3.37 -13.49
C GLN A 99 0.56 -2.57 -12.55
N SER A 100 -0.04 -1.62 -11.84
CA SER A 100 0.61 -0.87 -10.77
C SER A 100 0.67 -1.69 -9.49
N VAL A 101 1.71 -1.51 -8.66
CA VAL A 101 1.78 -2.11 -7.32
C VAL A 101 1.39 -1.05 -6.30
N ILE A 102 0.26 -1.22 -5.62
CA ILE A 102 -0.36 -0.14 -4.83
C ILE A 102 -0.57 -0.46 -3.36
N SER A 103 -0.45 -1.73 -2.97
CA SER A 103 -0.45 -2.17 -1.58
C SER A 103 0.61 -3.23 -1.37
N LEU A 104 1.23 -3.23 -0.20
CA LEU A 104 2.26 -4.19 0.18
C LEU A 104 2.06 -4.59 1.64
N SER A 105 2.38 -5.84 1.97
CA SER A 105 2.50 -6.33 3.33
C SER A 105 3.69 -7.29 3.40
N TYR A 106 4.37 -7.37 4.54
CA TYR A 106 5.53 -8.24 4.73
C TYR A 106 5.24 -9.20 5.88
N LYS A 107 5.63 -10.47 5.70
CA LYS A 107 5.59 -11.49 6.74
C LYS A 107 6.59 -12.61 6.45
N ASP A 108 7.31 -13.03 7.48
CA ASP A 108 8.17 -14.22 7.48
C ASP A 108 9.13 -14.30 6.28
N GLY A 109 9.77 -13.19 5.93
CA GLY A 109 10.73 -13.10 4.83
C GLY A 109 10.12 -12.78 3.47
N LEU A 110 8.80 -12.80 3.33
CA LEU A 110 8.11 -12.60 2.05
C LEU A 110 7.35 -11.28 2.00
N VAL A 111 7.28 -10.72 0.78
CA VAL A 111 6.49 -9.53 0.49
C VAL A 111 5.27 -9.94 -0.33
N TYR A 112 4.09 -9.55 0.14
CA TYR A 112 2.83 -9.73 -0.56
C TYR A 112 2.41 -8.40 -1.15
N GLY A 113 2.01 -8.40 -2.42
CA GLY A 113 1.63 -7.18 -3.13
C GLY A 113 0.27 -7.27 -3.81
N GLY A 114 -0.53 -6.22 -3.61
CA GLY A 114 -1.79 -6.01 -4.30
C GLY A 114 -1.65 -4.95 -5.38
N THR A 115 -2.25 -5.22 -6.53
CA THR A 115 -2.08 -4.38 -7.72
C THR A 115 -3.33 -3.57 -8.06
N SER A 116 -3.17 -2.65 -9.01
CA SER A 116 -4.26 -2.01 -9.73
C SER A 116 -4.02 -2.11 -11.22
N VAL A 117 -5.08 -2.37 -11.98
CA VAL A 117 -5.02 -2.35 -13.45
C VAL A 117 -4.77 -0.94 -13.99
N SER A 118 -5.01 0.10 -13.18
CA SER A 118 -4.72 1.48 -13.55
C SER A 118 -3.21 1.71 -13.64
N GLY A 119 -2.74 2.16 -14.81
CA GLY A 119 -1.38 2.71 -14.99
C GLY A 119 -1.31 4.19 -14.60
N GLY A 120 -0.35 4.90 -15.19
CA GLY A 120 -0.27 6.36 -15.09
C GLY A 120 -1.45 7.05 -15.81
N LEU A 121 -1.62 8.35 -15.60
CA LEU A 121 -2.67 9.10 -16.31
C LEU A 121 -2.41 9.11 -17.81
N GLY A 122 -3.49 9.08 -18.61
CA GLY A 122 -3.41 9.16 -20.07
C GLY A 122 -3.16 7.83 -20.78
N VAL A 123 -3.29 6.70 -20.09
CA VAL A 123 -3.28 5.36 -20.71
C VAL A 123 -4.47 4.53 -20.26
N THR A 124 -5.00 3.72 -21.18
CA THR A 124 -6.07 2.77 -20.89
C THR A 124 -5.50 1.51 -20.26
N PRO A 125 -6.06 0.99 -19.14
CA PRO A 125 -5.71 -0.31 -18.60
C PRO A 125 -5.78 -1.42 -19.65
N ALA A 126 -4.75 -2.27 -19.73
CA ALA A 126 -4.75 -3.45 -20.61
C ALA A 126 -5.36 -4.69 -19.94
N GLU A 127 -5.32 -4.74 -18.60
CA GLU A 127 -5.83 -5.85 -17.80
C GLU A 127 -7.19 -5.50 -17.18
N SER A 128 -8.02 -6.51 -16.94
CA SER A 128 -9.38 -6.34 -16.40
C SER A 128 -9.49 -6.52 -14.89
N GLU A 129 -8.56 -7.26 -14.28
CA GLU A 129 -8.61 -7.68 -12.88
C GLU A 129 -7.27 -7.48 -12.17
N ALA A 130 -7.34 -7.02 -10.93
CA ALA A 130 -6.17 -6.90 -10.07
C ALA A 130 -5.65 -8.26 -9.59
N LYS A 131 -4.38 -8.27 -9.23
CA LYS A 131 -3.62 -9.43 -8.79
C LYS A 131 -3.17 -9.28 -7.35
N LEU A 132 -3.00 -10.43 -6.72
CA LEU A 132 -2.21 -10.63 -5.52
C LEU A 132 -0.99 -11.46 -5.92
N PHE A 133 0.19 -11.03 -5.49
CA PHE A 133 1.43 -11.78 -5.70
C PHE A 133 2.23 -11.87 -4.40
N ALA A 134 3.17 -12.81 -4.35
CA ALA A 134 4.24 -12.82 -3.36
C ALA A 134 5.62 -12.76 -4.02
N PHE A 135 6.57 -12.17 -3.32
CA PHE A 135 7.94 -11.96 -3.76
C PHE A 135 8.91 -12.34 -2.64
N ASP A 136 9.95 -13.09 -2.99
CA ASP A 136 11.06 -13.41 -2.11
C ASP A 136 12.23 -12.43 -2.36
N PRO A 137 12.52 -11.52 -1.42
CA PRO A 137 13.61 -10.56 -1.55
C PRO A 137 15.01 -11.19 -1.40
N LYS A 138 15.12 -12.45 -0.98
CA LYS A 138 16.41 -13.15 -0.90
C LYS A 138 16.83 -13.71 -2.26
N THR A 139 15.87 -14.21 -3.04
CA THR A 139 16.12 -14.76 -4.38
C THR A 139 15.78 -13.77 -5.50
N SER A 140 15.14 -12.66 -5.18
CA SER A 140 14.62 -11.67 -6.14
C SER A 140 13.57 -12.27 -7.10
N GLU A 141 12.76 -13.21 -6.61
CA GLU A 141 11.78 -13.95 -7.41
C GLU A 141 10.33 -13.66 -7.00
N LYS A 142 9.44 -13.53 -8.01
CA LYS A 142 7.99 -13.57 -7.80
C LYS A 142 7.57 -15.03 -7.65
N LEU A 143 7.06 -15.38 -6.48
CA LEU A 143 6.72 -16.76 -6.11
C LEU A 143 5.38 -17.21 -6.70
N PHE A 144 4.37 -16.35 -6.65
CA PHE A 144 3.05 -16.62 -7.23
C PHE A 144 2.37 -15.32 -7.67
N GLU A 145 1.34 -15.47 -8.49
CA GLU A 145 0.42 -14.41 -8.88
C GLU A 145 -0.97 -15.01 -9.10
N ILE A 146 -2.00 -14.45 -8.47
CA ILE A 146 -3.39 -14.89 -8.61
C ILE A 146 -4.34 -13.70 -8.76
N THR A 147 -5.56 -13.94 -9.26
CA THR A 147 -6.69 -12.99 -9.10
C THR A 147 -7.42 -13.33 -7.79
N PRO A 148 -7.29 -12.54 -6.71
CA PRO A 148 -7.93 -12.87 -5.44
C PRO A 148 -9.43 -12.53 -5.40
N LEU A 149 -9.87 -11.55 -6.18
CA LEU A 149 -11.25 -11.10 -6.26
C LEU A 149 -11.63 -10.93 -7.74
N PRO A 150 -12.28 -11.92 -8.37
CA PRO A 150 -12.73 -11.80 -9.75
C PRO A 150 -13.60 -10.56 -9.97
N GLY A 151 -13.37 -9.87 -11.09
CA GLY A 151 -14.02 -8.62 -11.47
C GLY A 151 -13.51 -7.35 -10.77
N GLU A 152 -12.69 -7.47 -9.71
CA GLU A 152 -12.15 -6.31 -9.01
C GLU A 152 -10.89 -5.77 -9.69
N LYS A 153 -10.81 -4.44 -9.86
CA LYS A 153 -9.74 -3.77 -10.61
C LYS A 153 -8.57 -3.28 -9.76
N ALA A 154 -8.68 -3.34 -8.43
CA ALA A 154 -7.61 -2.95 -7.51
C ALA A 154 -7.66 -3.73 -6.19
N ILE A 155 -6.50 -4.12 -5.67
CA ILE A 155 -6.31 -4.61 -4.30
C ILE A 155 -5.43 -3.58 -3.59
N SER A 156 -6.06 -2.75 -2.76
CA SER A 156 -5.45 -1.51 -2.25
C SER A 156 -5.11 -1.53 -0.77
N ALA A 157 -5.47 -2.59 -0.06
CA ALA A 157 -5.00 -2.84 1.30
C ALA A 157 -4.68 -4.32 1.49
N LEU A 158 -3.67 -4.59 2.30
CA LEU A 158 -3.22 -5.92 2.69
C LEU A 158 -2.79 -5.88 4.16
N ALA A 159 -3.30 -6.80 4.99
CA ALA A 159 -2.92 -6.93 6.39
C ALA A 159 -3.02 -8.39 6.84
N PHE A 160 -2.08 -8.84 7.67
CA PHE A 160 -2.15 -10.17 8.26
C PHE A 160 -3.00 -10.16 9.53
N ASP A 161 -3.73 -11.25 9.79
CA ASP A 161 -4.31 -11.51 11.11
C ASP A 161 -3.32 -12.21 12.05
N GLN A 162 -3.76 -12.48 13.28
CA GLN A 162 -2.96 -13.16 14.32
C GLN A 162 -2.69 -14.63 13.98
N GLU A 163 -3.53 -15.25 13.16
CA GLU A 163 -3.40 -16.66 12.73
C GLU A 163 -2.46 -16.81 11.52
N GLY A 164 -2.12 -15.69 10.86
CA GLY A 164 -1.23 -15.65 9.70
C GLY A 164 -1.93 -15.74 8.35
N TYR A 165 -3.25 -15.60 8.31
CA TYR A 165 -3.95 -15.37 7.05
C TYR A 165 -3.76 -13.93 6.60
N LEU A 166 -3.60 -13.76 5.29
CA LEU A 166 -3.57 -12.45 4.67
C LEU A 166 -5.00 -12.01 4.36
N TRP A 167 -5.35 -10.81 4.77
CA TRP A 167 -6.58 -10.16 4.41
C TRP A 167 -6.28 -9.05 3.40
N GLY A 168 -7.11 -8.95 2.37
CA GLY A 168 -6.95 -7.91 1.35
C GLY A 168 -8.27 -7.28 0.95
N MET A 169 -8.19 -6.05 0.43
CA MET A 169 -9.37 -5.27 0.08
C MET A 169 -9.33 -4.61 -1.28
N SER A 170 -10.43 -4.76 -1.99
CA SER A 170 -10.92 -3.85 -3.03
C SER A 170 -11.78 -2.76 -2.36
N PRO A 171 -12.24 -1.68 -3.04
CA PRO A 171 -12.93 -0.57 -2.37
C PRO A 171 -14.15 -1.01 -1.55
N GLY A 172 -14.95 -1.95 -2.07
CA GLY A 172 -16.17 -2.44 -1.43
C GLY A 172 -16.11 -3.88 -0.91
N LYS A 173 -15.03 -4.63 -1.18
CA LYS A 173 -14.95 -6.06 -0.90
C LYS A 173 -13.68 -6.42 -0.15
N ILE A 174 -13.80 -7.36 0.78
CA ILE A 174 -12.69 -7.95 1.53
C ILE A 174 -12.56 -9.44 1.23
N PHE A 175 -11.36 -9.98 1.29
CA PHE A 175 -11.09 -11.42 1.19
C PHE A 175 -10.10 -11.89 2.26
N LYS A 176 -10.21 -13.17 2.63
CA LYS A 176 -9.26 -13.92 3.45
C LYS A 176 -8.48 -14.87 2.55
N PHE A 177 -7.16 -14.85 2.63
CA PHE A 177 -6.25 -15.66 1.85
C PHE A 177 -5.31 -16.45 2.76
N ASP A 178 -5.10 -17.71 2.42
CA ASP A 178 -4.12 -18.58 3.05
C ASP A 178 -2.82 -18.58 2.26
N PRO A 179 -1.72 -18.01 2.82
CA PRO A 179 -0.44 -17.98 2.15
C PRO A 179 0.21 -19.35 1.97
N GLN A 180 -0.12 -20.34 2.80
CA GLN A 180 0.47 -21.68 2.71
C GLN A 180 -0.11 -22.45 1.53
N THR A 181 -1.45 -22.44 1.40
CA THR A 181 -2.13 -23.13 0.30
C THR A 181 -2.31 -22.27 -0.95
N GLN A 182 -2.00 -20.98 -0.87
CA GLN A 182 -2.17 -19.97 -1.92
C GLN A 182 -3.62 -19.88 -2.41
N LYS A 183 -4.58 -19.96 -1.49
CA LYS A 183 -6.02 -19.95 -1.81
C LYS A 183 -6.74 -18.83 -1.11
N VAL A 184 -7.68 -18.21 -1.82
CA VAL A 184 -8.70 -17.38 -1.21
C VAL A 184 -9.70 -18.30 -0.52
N LEU A 185 -9.82 -18.16 0.79
CA LEU A 185 -10.67 -19.00 1.63
C LEU A 185 -12.10 -18.47 1.69
N ALA A 186 -12.26 -17.15 1.67
CA ALA A 186 -13.56 -16.49 1.76
C ALA A 186 -13.47 -15.04 1.28
N SER A 187 -14.61 -14.47 0.88
CA SER A 187 -14.74 -13.06 0.57
C SER A 187 -16.14 -12.54 0.94
N LYS A 188 -16.24 -11.23 1.14
CA LYS A 188 -17.49 -10.55 1.49
C LYS A 188 -17.53 -9.15 0.90
N GLU A 189 -18.69 -8.76 0.39
CA GLU A 189 -18.98 -7.35 0.12
C GLU A 189 -19.28 -6.63 1.43
N LEU A 190 -18.46 -5.63 1.74
CA LEU A 190 -18.64 -4.77 2.91
C LEU A 190 -19.50 -3.55 2.57
N PHE A 191 -19.27 -2.97 1.39
CA PHE A 191 -19.95 -1.77 0.94
C PHE A 191 -20.20 -1.84 -0.57
N PRO A 192 -21.35 -1.36 -1.05
CA PRO A 192 -21.64 -1.34 -2.49
C PRO A 192 -20.67 -0.41 -3.22
N PHE A 193 -20.13 -0.91 -4.33
CA PHE A 193 -19.22 -0.17 -5.20
C PHE A 193 -19.35 -0.65 -6.64
N SER A 194 -19.34 0.28 -7.59
CA SER A 194 -19.25 -0.02 -9.02
C SER A 194 -17.98 0.57 -9.61
N TRP A 195 -17.34 -0.21 -10.48
CA TRP A 195 -16.21 0.22 -11.28
C TRP A 195 -16.63 1.09 -12.49
N ASP A 196 -17.92 1.16 -12.79
CA ASP A 196 -18.44 1.93 -13.92
C ASP A 196 -18.18 3.42 -13.76
N GLY A 197 -17.60 4.04 -14.79
CA GLY A 197 -17.25 5.46 -14.78
C GLY A 197 -16.07 5.83 -13.86
N PHE A 198 -15.44 4.86 -13.19
CA PHE A 198 -14.29 5.12 -12.33
C PHE A 198 -13.02 5.27 -13.17
N GLY A 199 -12.35 6.43 -13.07
CA GLY A 199 -11.20 6.76 -13.94
C GLY A 199 -9.94 5.94 -13.65
N HIS A 200 -9.42 6.04 -12.42
CA HIS A 200 -8.22 5.32 -11.98
C HIS A 200 -8.30 5.05 -10.49
N TYR A 201 -7.69 3.95 -10.02
CA TYR A 201 -7.64 3.61 -8.60
C TYR A 201 -6.22 3.27 -8.17
N TRP A 202 -5.56 4.18 -7.46
CA TRP A 202 -4.18 3.98 -6.99
C TRP A 202 -4.02 3.96 -5.48
N ARG A 203 -5.04 4.45 -4.76
CA ARG A 203 -5.08 4.50 -3.29
C ARG A 203 -6.54 4.68 -2.88
N GLY A 204 -7.03 3.91 -1.91
CA GLY A 204 -8.35 4.20 -1.36
C GLY A 204 -8.77 3.35 -0.16
N ALA A 205 -8.59 2.02 -0.19
CA ALA A 205 -8.77 1.22 1.02
C ALA A 205 -7.48 1.23 1.86
N PHE A 206 -7.65 1.20 3.16
CA PHE A 206 -6.60 0.97 4.15
C PHE A 206 -7.11 -0.09 5.12
N LEU A 207 -6.20 -0.90 5.67
CA LEU A 207 -6.53 -1.99 6.57
C LEU A 207 -5.35 -2.24 7.51
N ASP A 208 -5.62 -2.30 8.80
CA ASP A 208 -4.63 -2.61 9.84
C ASP A 208 -5.29 -3.48 10.92
N LEU A 209 -4.56 -4.46 11.43
CA LEU A 209 -5.03 -5.33 12.50
C LEU A 209 -4.79 -4.67 13.86
N ASP A 210 -5.81 -4.65 14.70
CA ASP A 210 -5.70 -4.17 16.07
C ASP A 210 -5.50 -5.29 17.11
N PRO A 211 -4.89 -5.01 18.28
CA PRO A 211 -4.72 -6.01 19.33
C PRO A 211 -6.02 -6.65 19.82
N ASP A 212 -7.18 -6.03 19.61
CA ASP A 212 -8.50 -6.62 19.92
C ASP A 212 -8.92 -7.75 18.94
N GLY A 213 -8.10 -8.00 17.91
CA GLY A 213 -8.31 -9.01 16.89
C GLY A 213 -9.19 -8.56 15.73
N CYS A 214 -9.64 -7.31 15.72
CA CYS A 214 -10.41 -6.73 14.61
C CYS A 214 -9.52 -5.96 13.66
N PHE A 215 -9.96 -5.85 12.42
CA PHE A 215 -9.38 -4.96 11.44
C PHE A 215 -10.03 -3.59 11.49
N TYR A 216 -9.22 -2.55 11.31
CA TYR A 216 -9.65 -1.18 11.21
C TYR A 216 -9.06 -0.54 9.96
N GLY A 217 -9.78 0.43 9.41
CA GLY A 217 -9.30 1.10 8.21
C GLY A 217 -10.30 2.06 7.63
N THR A 218 -9.93 2.66 6.51
CA THR A 218 -10.83 3.52 5.75
C THR A 218 -11.06 2.98 4.36
N THR A 219 -12.29 3.05 3.88
CA THR A 219 -12.63 2.90 2.45
C THR A 219 -13.91 3.64 2.14
N LEU A 220 -14.06 4.15 0.91
CA LEU A 220 -15.30 4.80 0.43
C LEU A 220 -15.87 5.86 1.41
N GLY A 221 -14.97 6.68 1.98
CA GLY A 221 -15.33 7.75 2.92
C GLY A 221 -15.77 7.27 4.30
N LYS A 222 -15.49 6.02 4.68
CA LYS A 222 -15.90 5.43 5.96
C LYS A 222 -14.69 4.94 6.73
N LEU A 223 -14.58 5.33 7.99
CA LEU A 223 -13.76 4.63 8.97
C LEU A 223 -14.59 3.45 9.48
N PHE A 224 -14.04 2.25 9.43
CA PHE A 224 -14.77 1.04 9.81
C PHE A 224 -13.95 0.16 10.73
N LYS A 225 -14.68 -0.67 11.48
CA LYS A 225 -14.19 -1.86 12.18
C LYS A 225 -14.75 -3.09 11.47
N PHE A 226 -13.93 -4.12 11.30
CA PHE A 226 -14.31 -5.41 10.75
C PHE A 226 -13.83 -6.53 11.68
N ASP A 227 -14.73 -7.38 12.16
CA ASP A 227 -14.39 -8.54 12.98
C ASP A 227 -14.17 -9.77 12.07
N PRO A 228 -12.93 -10.29 11.95
CA PRO A 228 -12.63 -11.42 11.06
C PRO A 228 -13.23 -12.75 11.53
N ARG A 229 -13.72 -12.84 12.76
CA ARG A 229 -14.31 -14.07 13.35
C ARG A 229 -15.79 -14.17 13.01
N THR A 230 -16.52 -13.05 13.10
CA THR A 230 -17.97 -12.99 12.83
C THR A 230 -18.29 -12.47 11.43
N TRP A 231 -17.29 -11.90 10.73
CA TRP A 231 -17.46 -11.19 9.46
C TRP A 231 -18.35 -9.95 9.56
N GLU A 232 -18.60 -9.43 10.76
CA GLU A 232 -19.39 -8.23 10.96
C GLU A 232 -18.59 -6.97 10.69
N THR A 233 -19.28 -5.90 10.29
CA THR A 233 -18.67 -4.60 9.96
C THR A 233 -19.46 -3.51 10.63
N GLU A 234 -18.75 -2.59 11.28
CA GLU A 234 -19.29 -1.42 11.93
C GLU A 234 -18.68 -0.17 11.32
N ILE A 235 -19.50 0.83 11.01
CA ILE A 235 -19.03 2.15 10.58
C ILE A 235 -18.82 2.99 11.84
N LEU A 236 -17.58 3.41 12.06
CA LEU A 236 -17.20 4.22 13.22
C LEU A 236 -17.36 5.71 12.93
N GLU A 237 -16.96 6.13 11.74
CA GLU A 237 -17.06 7.52 11.29
C GLU A 237 -17.38 7.58 9.79
N SER A 238 -18.14 8.60 9.40
CA SER A 238 -18.34 8.99 8.01
C SER A 238 -17.42 10.16 7.65
N ASP A 239 -17.26 10.39 6.34
CA ASP A 239 -16.33 11.37 5.79
C ASP A 239 -14.92 11.14 6.35
N ALA A 240 -14.39 9.93 6.16
CA ALA A 240 -13.05 9.56 6.61
C ALA A 240 -12.25 9.00 5.42
N SER A 241 -11.12 9.63 5.16
CA SER A 241 -10.19 9.24 4.08
C SER A 241 -8.79 9.09 4.64
N LEU A 242 -7.98 8.20 4.06
CA LEU A 242 -6.67 7.84 4.60
C LEU A 242 -6.76 7.24 6.00
N PHE A 243 -5.75 6.47 6.36
CA PHE A 243 -5.70 5.84 7.66
C PHE A 243 -4.25 5.74 8.09
N ALA A 244 -4.01 6.06 9.35
CA ALA A 244 -2.76 5.75 10.02
C ALA A 244 -3.06 5.35 11.47
N LYS A 245 -2.20 4.50 12.00
CA LYS A 245 -2.25 4.07 13.39
C LYS A 245 -0.89 4.28 14.02
N ASP A 246 -0.86 4.89 15.20
CA ASP A 246 0.38 5.03 15.95
C ASP A 246 0.68 3.80 16.83
N LYS A 247 1.89 3.77 17.41
CA LYS A 247 2.34 2.68 18.28
C LYS A 247 1.48 2.48 19.54
N ASN A 248 0.67 3.46 19.92
CA ASN A 248 -0.23 3.38 21.07
C ASN A 248 -1.62 2.86 20.66
N GLY A 249 -1.83 2.54 19.37
CA GLY A 249 -3.11 2.10 18.82
C GLY A 249 -4.09 3.23 18.52
N THR A 250 -3.65 4.49 18.54
CA THR A 250 -4.50 5.62 18.19
C THR A 250 -4.67 5.68 16.68
N PHE A 251 -5.92 5.82 16.22
CA PHE A 251 -6.22 5.94 14.79
C PHE A 251 -6.32 7.39 14.36
N TYR A 252 -5.82 7.67 13.17
CA TYR A 252 -5.88 8.95 12.51
C TYR A 252 -6.46 8.78 11.11
N PHE A 253 -7.25 9.76 10.69
CA PHE A 253 -7.83 9.84 9.36
C PHE A 253 -7.92 11.29 8.92
N ALA A 254 -8.15 11.54 7.64
CA ALA A 254 -8.27 12.86 7.06
C ALA A 254 -9.71 13.18 6.64
N ARG A 255 -10.09 14.45 6.84
CA ARG A 255 -11.28 15.10 6.27
C ARG A 255 -10.81 16.30 5.47
N GLY A 256 -10.87 16.21 4.14
CA GLY A 256 -10.26 17.21 3.27
C GLY A 256 -8.76 17.35 3.58
N THR A 257 -8.35 18.50 4.11
CA THR A 257 -6.96 18.83 4.46
C THR A 257 -6.63 18.64 5.95
N ASP A 258 -7.63 18.29 6.77
CA ASP A 258 -7.50 18.26 8.21
C ASP A 258 -7.24 16.84 8.71
N LEU A 259 -6.33 16.71 9.69
CA LEU A 259 -6.01 15.46 10.36
C LEU A 259 -6.89 15.31 11.61
N TYR A 260 -7.64 14.21 11.67
CA TYR A 260 -8.49 13.85 12.80
C TYR A 260 -7.88 12.68 13.56
N ARG A 261 -8.08 12.70 14.88
CA ARG A 261 -7.79 11.58 15.77
C ARG A 261 -9.10 10.93 16.19
N TYR A 262 -9.26 9.64 15.94
CA TYR A 262 -10.39 8.88 16.46
C TYR A 262 -10.19 8.55 17.94
N THR A 263 -11.23 8.74 18.74
CA THR A 263 -11.23 8.38 20.17
C THR A 263 -12.19 7.20 20.34
N ARG A 264 -11.65 6.07 20.81
CA ARG A 264 -12.40 4.82 21.01
C ARG A 264 -13.25 4.87 22.28
#